data_AF-A0A818GN78-F1
#
_entry.id   AF-A0A818GN78-F1
#
_cell.length_a   1.000
_cell.length_b   1.000
_cell.length_c   1.000
_cell.angle_alpha   90.00
_cell.angle_beta   90.00
_cell.angle_gamma   90.00
#
_symmetry.space_group_name_H-M   'P 1'
#
loop_
_entity.id
_entity.type
_entity.pdbx_description
1 polymer ?
#
loop_
_entity_poly.entity_id
_entity_poly.type
_entity_poly.pdbx_seq_one_letter_code
_entity_poly.pdbx_strand_id
1 'polypeptide(L)'
;MVGHRIQNKESLNPDYMCPCCSLLLRDPVQLIDCGHRMCQSCANEQQGDIITCCECHKKTNRNKLLVDRGFKKDMQTLLIICSLCSWAGMLNIYQNHLDQNHLNPSCDCCNQKFNSVNDLDRHIQYDCEKVTVDCPLKEFGCQTMILRINLTQHYLSEQHQNVLTNIARNLKSIFSNVMYNHLQISSQTTIDHRQMIDNATVQLQETDETMNILLDGVGALNDDMKRLSNESLYHKNALDSLAPGFSTLKLSIQEQNQCLDGIKINQDIMQQDVGSIEQKLNDMKRSSYDGTYMWKICDVQEKLVAAQSDKQTSIYSPPFYSSPTGYKMCLRLYLNGDGNARQTHMSLFFVLMRGEYDAILIFPFNYKVIFCLYDQSNQQKHIIDSFRPDIKSNSFQRPRSDMNIASGIPKFVLLTMLQNDKNSYIRDNTIFIKVIVDFNNMSKRLLQYALSLNPGLTISIQQTMIQQENQRQEQVLASSTTNVQTNQSMTENL
;
A
#
# COMPACT_ATOMS: atom_id res chain seq x y z
N MET A 1 15.07 27.51 34.66
CA MET A 1 13.92 26.78 35.24
C MET A 1 13.13 27.73 36.10
N VAL A 2 11.92 28.10 35.70
CA VAL A 2 11.03 28.93 36.53
C VAL A 2 10.59 28.20 37.81
N GLY A 3 9.79 28.88 38.64
CA GLY A 3 9.24 28.35 39.88
C GLY A 3 8.47 27.01 39.72
N HIS A 4 8.12 26.38 40.83
CA HIS A 4 7.35 25.14 40.85
C HIS A 4 5.86 25.40 40.51
N ARG A 5 5.30 24.60 39.58
CA ARG A 5 3.88 24.65 39.20
C ARG A 5 3.06 23.73 40.10
N ILE A 6 2.22 24.31 40.95
CA ILE A 6 1.38 23.59 41.93
C ILE A 6 -0.09 24.02 41.81
N GLN A 7 -1.02 23.15 42.20
CA GLN A 7 -2.46 23.46 42.17
C GLN A 7 -2.89 24.40 43.30
N ASN A 8 -2.39 24.18 44.51
CA ASN A 8 -2.85 24.85 45.73
C ASN A 8 -2.16 26.19 46.01
N LYS A 9 -1.76 26.94 44.97
CA LYS A 9 -1.02 28.21 45.10
C LYS A 9 -1.73 29.23 46.00
N GLU A 10 -3.07 29.27 45.97
CA GLU A 10 -3.90 30.22 46.72
C GLU A 10 -3.96 29.91 48.22
N SER A 11 -3.60 28.68 48.61
CA SER A 11 -3.57 28.23 50.01
C SER A 11 -2.24 28.51 50.72
N LEU A 12 -1.22 28.97 49.99
CA LEU A 12 0.11 29.25 50.52
C LEU A 12 0.28 30.76 50.76
N ASN A 13 1.18 31.13 51.68
CA ASN A 13 1.54 32.53 51.88
C ASN A 13 2.11 33.12 50.56
N PRO A 14 1.61 34.30 50.10
CA PRO A 14 2.13 35.02 48.94
C PRO A 14 3.66 35.21 48.94
N ASP A 15 4.31 35.28 50.10
CA ASP A 15 5.77 35.41 50.23
C ASP A 15 6.55 34.26 49.59
N TYR A 16 5.91 33.10 49.39
CA TYR A 16 6.50 31.93 48.73
C TYR A 16 6.41 31.99 47.21
N MET A 17 5.70 32.98 46.65
CA MET A 17 5.47 33.11 45.22
C MET A 17 6.51 34.06 44.61
N CYS A 18 7.01 33.70 43.44
CA CYS A 18 7.95 34.55 42.71
C CYS A 18 7.20 35.70 42.02
N PRO A 19 7.56 36.97 42.25
CA PRO A 19 6.90 38.11 41.58
C PRO A 19 7.12 38.15 40.07
N CYS A 20 8.19 37.52 39.55
CA CYS A 20 8.51 37.54 38.13
C CYS A 20 7.73 36.50 37.32
N CYS A 21 7.59 35.27 37.83
CA CYS A 21 6.93 34.17 37.11
C CYS A 21 5.60 33.73 37.71
N SER A 22 5.19 34.29 38.84
CA SER A 22 3.95 33.97 39.56
C SER A 22 3.78 32.49 39.94
N LEU A 23 4.89 31.77 40.07
CA LEU A 23 4.97 30.36 40.49
C LEU A 23 5.66 30.26 41.86
N LEU A 24 5.49 29.13 42.54
CA LEU A 24 6.16 28.87 43.82
C LEU A 24 7.68 28.96 43.65
N LEU A 25 8.38 29.69 44.51
CA LEU A 25 9.81 29.97 44.37
C LEU A 25 10.63 28.68 44.22
N ARG A 26 11.47 28.64 43.17
CA ARG A 26 12.50 27.61 42.97
C ARG A 26 13.86 28.27 43.11
N ASP A 27 14.70 27.72 43.99
CA ASP A 27 16.02 28.26 44.31
C ASP A 27 15.96 29.77 44.60
N PRO A 28 15.31 30.19 45.70
CA PRO A 28 15.04 31.60 45.98
C PRO A 28 16.34 32.39 46.13
N VAL A 29 16.42 33.52 45.41
CA VAL A 29 17.43 34.55 45.58
C VAL A 29 16.80 35.82 46.12
N GLN A 30 17.45 36.45 47.09
CA GLN A 30 17.02 37.69 47.72
C GLN A 30 17.85 38.87 47.19
N LEU A 31 17.17 39.96 46.83
CA LEU A 31 17.84 41.22 46.46
C LEU A 31 18.12 42.02 47.73
N ILE A 32 19.41 42.23 48.06
CA ILE A 32 19.79 42.88 49.34
C ILE A 32 19.23 44.30 49.45
N ASP A 33 19.16 45.05 48.34
CA ASP A 33 18.76 46.46 48.36
C ASP A 33 17.25 46.68 48.62
N CYS A 34 16.40 45.65 48.50
CA CYS A 34 14.96 45.75 48.76
C CYS A 34 14.34 44.60 49.58
N GLY A 35 15.06 43.50 49.82
CA GLY A 35 14.60 42.37 50.61
C GLY A 35 13.68 41.38 49.89
N HIS A 36 13.16 41.71 48.70
CA HIS A 36 12.26 40.84 47.93
C HIS A 36 12.99 39.62 47.33
N ARG A 37 12.24 38.53 47.15
CA ARG A 37 12.74 37.24 46.66
C ARG A 37 12.22 36.91 45.27
N MET A 38 13.04 36.22 44.48
CA MET A 38 12.65 35.71 43.17
C MET A 38 13.36 34.38 42.88
N CYS A 39 12.90 33.64 41.86
CA CYS A 39 13.61 32.43 41.43
C CYS A 39 14.99 32.81 40.87
N GLN A 40 16.02 32.01 41.14
CA GLN A 40 17.36 32.24 40.60
C GLN A 40 17.37 32.33 39.07
N SER A 41 16.52 31.55 38.40
CA SER A 41 16.32 31.61 36.95
C SER A 41 15.78 32.93 36.45
N CYS A 42 14.74 33.48 37.11
CA CYS A 42 14.15 34.77 36.75
C CYS A 42 15.16 35.90 36.92
N ALA A 43 16.00 35.85 37.95
CA ALA A 43 17.11 36.78 38.11
C ALA A 43 18.15 36.62 36.99
N ASN A 44 18.38 35.39 36.52
CA ASN A 44 19.35 35.10 35.47
C ASN A 44 18.91 35.54 34.07
N GLU A 45 17.61 35.54 33.80
CA GLU A 45 17.03 35.98 32.52
C GLU A 45 17.21 37.47 32.25
N GLN A 46 17.40 38.29 33.30
CA GLN A 46 17.72 39.69 33.13
C GLN A 46 19.16 39.85 32.62
N GLN A 47 19.32 40.48 31.46
CA GLN A 47 20.61 40.73 30.83
C GLN A 47 21.34 41.92 31.48
N GLY A 48 22.65 41.76 31.70
CA GLY A 48 23.52 42.80 32.27
C GLY A 48 23.79 42.66 33.77
N ASP A 49 24.58 43.62 34.29
CA ASP A 49 25.05 43.65 35.69
C ASP A 49 24.06 44.29 36.67
N ILE A 50 22.97 44.87 36.15
CA ILE A 50 21.91 45.51 36.94
C ILE A 50 20.64 44.68 36.82
N ILE A 51 20.13 44.25 37.96
CA ILE A 51 18.88 43.51 38.10
C ILE A 51 17.80 44.43 38.66
N THR A 52 16.65 44.42 38.01
CA THR A 52 15.47 45.16 38.43
C THR A 52 14.54 44.24 39.21
N CYS A 53 14.19 44.64 40.43
CA CYS A 53 13.23 43.91 41.25
C CYS A 53 11.86 43.84 40.55
N CYS A 54 11.31 42.64 40.35
CA CYS A 54 10.00 42.45 39.71
C CYS A 54 8.81 42.93 40.56
N GLU A 55 9.05 43.27 41.83
CA GLU A 55 8.00 43.66 42.78
C GLU A 55 7.98 45.18 43.03
N CYS A 56 9.14 45.78 43.31
CA CYS A 56 9.24 47.22 43.59
C CYS A 56 10.01 48.03 42.54
N HIS A 57 10.42 47.40 41.43
CA HIS A 57 11.17 48.00 40.32
C HIS A 57 12.51 48.67 40.69
N LYS A 58 13.01 48.44 41.91
CA LYS A 58 14.32 48.95 42.35
C LYS A 58 15.46 48.23 41.62
N LYS A 59 16.41 49.00 41.08
CA LYS A 59 17.62 48.50 40.42
C LYS A 59 18.69 48.14 41.45
N THR A 60 19.25 46.94 41.34
CA THR A 60 20.23 46.34 42.25
C THR A 60 21.37 45.75 41.43
N ASN A 61 22.61 45.85 41.90
CA ASN A 61 23.72 45.20 41.19
C ASN A 61 23.66 43.67 41.38
N ARG A 62 23.98 42.90 40.33
CA ARG A 62 23.93 41.44 40.32
C ARG A 62 24.81 40.80 41.39
N ASN A 63 25.90 41.45 41.80
CA ASN A 63 26.74 40.99 42.91
C ASN A 63 26.08 41.07 44.30
N LYS A 64 24.94 41.76 44.42
CA LYS A 64 24.12 41.86 45.63
C LYS A 64 22.93 40.89 45.64
N LEU A 65 22.98 39.84 44.82
CA LEU A 65 22.05 38.72 44.91
C LEU A 65 22.54 37.72 45.95
N LEU A 66 21.70 37.44 46.95
CA LEU A 66 21.98 36.42 47.96
C LEU A 66 21.14 35.17 47.68
N VAL A 67 21.78 34.00 47.55
CA VAL A 67 21.05 32.72 47.52
C VAL A 67 20.51 32.44 48.92
N ASP A 68 19.19 32.51 49.09
CA ASP A 68 18.55 32.42 50.39
C ASP A 68 18.33 30.95 50.80
N ARG A 69 19.42 30.34 51.29
CA ARG A 69 19.42 28.93 51.71
C ARG A 69 18.53 28.68 52.92
N GLY A 70 18.35 29.68 53.79
CA GLY A 70 17.47 29.59 54.96
C GLY A 70 16.03 29.46 54.51
N PHE A 71 15.58 30.43 53.70
CA PHE A 71 14.23 30.43 53.14
C PHE A 71 13.96 29.18 52.29
N LYS A 72 14.94 28.74 51.48
CA LYS A 72 14.82 27.49 50.72
C LYS A 72 14.58 26.27 51.61
N LYS A 73 15.22 26.21 52.79
CA LYS A 73 15.02 25.11 53.76
C LYS A 73 13.63 25.19 54.39
N ASP A 74 13.18 26.38 54.75
CA ASP A 74 11.85 26.60 55.33
C ASP A 74 10.75 26.18 54.36
N MET A 75 10.92 26.45 53.06
CA MET A 75 9.99 26.02 52.02
C MET A 75 9.87 24.50 51.84
N GLN A 76 10.86 23.71 52.30
CA GLN A 76 10.88 22.26 52.05
C GLN A 76 9.73 21.50 52.74
N THR A 77 9.15 22.07 53.79
CA THR A 77 8.06 21.46 54.56
C THR A 77 6.67 21.86 54.04
N LEU A 78 6.59 22.73 53.02
CA LEU A 78 5.32 23.17 52.45
C LEU A 78 4.58 21.98 51.83
N LEU A 79 3.32 21.81 52.24
CA LEU A 79 2.42 20.84 51.64
C LEU A 79 1.90 21.40 50.31
N ILE A 80 2.23 20.73 49.22
CA ILE A 80 1.88 21.13 47.87
C ILE A 80 1.10 20.04 47.15
N ILE A 81 0.25 20.45 46.21
CA ILE A 81 -0.51 19.56 45.34
C ILE A 81 0.08 19.66 43.93
N CYS A 82 0.40 18.50 43.34
CA CYS A 82 0.97 18.41 42.00
C CYS A 82 0.03 19.05 40.97
N SER A 83 0.61 19.74 39.97
CA SER A 83 -0.18 20.32 38.89
C SER A 83 -0.70 19.30 37.87
N LEU A 84 -0.09 18.12 37.81
CA LEU A 84 -0.35 17.10 36.78
C LEU A 84 -1.12 15.88 37.29
N CYS A 85 -1.30 15.73 38.61
CA CYS A 85 -2.10 14.65 39.20
C CYS A 85 -2.61 15.05 40.59
N SER A 86 -3.36 14.14 41.23
CA SER A 86 -3.91 14.33 42.58
C SER A 86 -2.91 14.11 43.72
N TRP A 87 -1.61 13.98 43.44
CA TRP A 87 -0.60 13.79 44.48
C TRP A 87 -0.46 15.05 45.35
N ALA A 88 -0.43 14.85 46.67
CA ALA A 88 -0.15 15.90 47.64
C ALA A 88 0.97 15.44 48.59
N GLY A 89 1.95 16.30 48.83
CA GLY A 89 3.10 15.98 49.66
C GLY A 89 3.98 17.19 49.94
N MET A 90 5.03 16.98 50.73
CA MET A 90 5.99 18.03 51.06
C MET A 90 6.85 18.40 49.84
N LEU A 91 7.24 19.68 49.72
CA LEU A 91 8.04 20.18 48.60
C LEU A 91 9.38 19.43 48.43
N ASN A 92 10.00 18.95 49.52
CA ASN A 92 11.27 18.22 49.46
C ASN A 92 11.26 16.93 48.64
N ILE A 93 10.13 16.24 48.58
CA ILE A 93 9.97 14.99 47.82
C ILE A 93 9.33 15.24 46.45
N TYR A 94 8.98 16.49 46.14
CA TYR A 94 8.23 16.83 44.94
C TYR A 94 8.99 16.54 43.65
N GLN A 95 10.29 16.87 43.59
CA GLN A 95 11.09 16.59 42.39
C GLN A 95 11.17 15.08 42.11
N ASN A 96 11.34 14.26 43.16
CA ASN A 96 11.35 12.81 43.03
C ASN A 96 9.99 12.26 42.57
N HIS A 97 8.89 12.84 43.07
CA HIS A 97 7.55 12.52 42.57
C HIS A 97 7.41 12.82 41.06
N LEU A 98 7.86 13.99 40.60
CA LEU A 98 7.84 14.37 39.19
C LEU A 98 8.65 13.39 38.33
N ASP A 99 9.87 13.05 38.76
CA ASP A 99 10.79 12.20 37.99
C ASP A 99 10.29 10.74 37.90
N GLN A 100 9.57 10.24 38.91
CA GLN A 100 9.07 8.85 38.95
C GLN A 100 7.66 8.66 38.37
N ASN A 101 6.76 9.64 38.55
CA ASN A 101 5.32 9.47 38.26
C ASN A 101 4.86 10.24 37.01
N HIS A 102 5.69 11.17 36.53
CA HIS A 102 5.41 11.95 35.32
C HIS A 102 6.49 11.74 34.28
N LEU A 103 6.67 10.48 33.88
CA LEU A 103 7.46 10.09 32.72
C LEU A 103 6.66 10.39 31.45
N ASN A 104 7.26 11.14 30.52
CA ASN A 104 6.65 11.53 29.25
C ASN A 104 5.42 12.46 29.34
N PRO A 105 5.46 13.58 30.08
CA PRO A 105 4.31 14.49 30.18
C PRO A 105 3.98 15.13 28.83
N SER A 106 2.69 15.36 28.59
CA SER A 106 2.19 16.02 27.38
C SER A 106 1.78 17.46 27.65
N CYS A 107 1.98 18.34 26.68
CA CYS A 107 1.46 19.70 26.72
C CYS A 107 -0.05 19.72 26.43
N ASP A 108 -0.85 20.26 27.34
CA ASP A 108 -2.31 20.37 27.17
C ASP A 108 -2.72 21.30 26.01
N CYS A 109 -1.83 22.21 25.60
CA CYS A 109 -2.11 23.17 24.53
C CYS A 109 -1.85 22.58 23.12
N CYS A 110 -0.81 21.76 22.96
CA CYS A 110 -0.33 21.29 21.65
C CYS A 110 -0.22 19.77 21.50
N ASN A 111 -0.44 19.02 22.58
CA ASN A 111 -0.33 17.56 22.69
C ASN A 111 1.06 16.96 22.41
N GLN A 112 2.12 17.78 22.35
CA GLN A 112 3.50 17.27 22.26
C GLN A 112 3.94 16.63 23.58
N LYS A 113 4.68 15.53 23.49
CA LYS A 113 5.23 14.79 24.63
C LYS A 113 6.69 15.19 24.88
N PHE A 114 7.08 15.28 26.13
CA PHE A 114 8.42 15.70 26.56
C PHE A 114 9.04 14.65 27.48
N ASN A 115 10.37 14.56 27.54
CA ASN A 115 11.03 13.53 28.37
C ASN A 115 10.92 13.80 29.87
N SER A 116 10.68 15.06 30.27
CA SER A 116 10.55 15.47 31.66
C SER A 116 9.53 16.61 31.81
N VAL A 117 9.01 16.79 33.02
CA VAL A 117 8.13 17.93 33.35
C VAL A 117 8.86 19.26 33.19
N ASN A 118 10.18 19.28 33.42
CA ASN A 118 11.01 20.46 33.23
C ASN A 118 11.10 20.89 31.76
N ASP A 119 11.19 19.93 30.83
CA ASP A 119 11.20 20.22 29.40
C ASP A 119 9.83 20.71 28.92
N LEU A 120 8.75 20.17 29.48
CA LEU A 120 7.39 20.63 29.22
C LEU A 120 7.18 22.07 29.70
N ASP A 121 7.62 22.42 30.91
CA ASP A 121 7.47 23.79 31.43
C ASP A 121 8.24 24.81 30.58
N ARG A 122 9.46 24.47 30.12
CA ARG A 122 10.22 25.32 29.19
C ARG A 122 9.47 25.52 27.87
N HIS A 123 8.91 24.44 27.31
CA HIS A 123 8.11 24.52 26.09
C HIS A 123 6.90 25.45 26.27
N ILE A 124 6.09 25.29 27.33
CA ILE A 124 4.91 26.13 27.57
C ILE A 124 5.31 27.61 27.70
N GLN A 125 6.45 27.89 28.33
CA GLN A 125 6.89 29.26 28.57
C GLN A 125 7.45 29.94 27.32
N TYR A 126 8.23 29.24 26.50
CA TYR A 126 9.00 29.88 25.40
C TYR A 126 8.62 29.40 24.00
N ASP A 127 8.14 28.18 23.83
CA ASP A 127 8.05 27.53 22.52
C ASP A 127 6.61 27.21 22.08
N CYS A 128 5.66 27.10 23.01
CA CYS A 128 4.31 26.62 22.70
C CYS A 128 3.50 27.67 21.92
N GLU A 129 3.33 27.43 20.63
CA GLU A 129 2.52 28.28 19.72
C GLU A 129 1.04 28.34 20.10
N LYS A 130 0.53 27.29 20.74
CA LYS A 130 -0.90 27.15 21.11
C LYS A 130 -1.20 27.57 22.55
N VAL A 131 -0.22 28.11 23.29
CA VAL A 131 -0.46 28.64 24.64
C VAL A 131 -1.09 30.03 24.54
N THR A 132 -2.07 30.33 25.40
CA THR A 132 -2.63 31.67 25.55
C THR A 132 -1.69 32.53 26.39
N VAL A 133 -1.32 33.70 25.89
CA VAL A 133 -0.47 34.68 26.55
C VAL A 133 -1.14 36.06 26.61
N ASP A 134 -0.77 36.86 27.61
CA ASP A 134 -1.09 38.28 27.65
C ASP A 134 -0.31 39.03 26.56
N CYS A 135 -0.93 40.05 25.97
CA CYS A 135 -0.22 40.99 25.10
C CYS A 135 0.88 41.75 25.87
N PRO A 136 2.13 41.86 25.34
CA PRO A 136 3.18 42.65 25.97
C PRO A 136 2.85 44.13 26.19
N LEU A 137 1.87 44.69 25.48
CA LEU A 137 1.40 46.07 25.65
C LEU A 137 0.19 46.19 26.59
N LYS A 138 -0.04 45.19 27.44
CA LYS A 138 -1.14 45.19 28.42
C LYS A 138 -1.15 46.42 29.31
N GLU A 139 0.02 46.85 29.78
CA GLU A 139 0.16 48.06 30.61
C GLU A 139 -0.15 49.35 29.86
N PHE A 140 -0.12 49.33 28.53
CA PHE A 140 -0.42 50.49 27.67
C PHE A 140 -1.85 50.45 27.10
N GLY A 141 -2.69 49.52 27.57
CA GLY A 141 -4.12 49.47 27.27
C GLY A 141 -4.60 48.28 26.44
N CYS A 142 -3.73 47.33 26.08
CA CYS A 142 -4.14 46.13 25.35
C CYS A 142 -4.52 44.97 26.29
N GLN A 143 -5.82 44.80 26.59
CA GLN A 143 -6.29 43.76 27.53
C GLN A 143 -6.50 42.38 26.90
N THR A 144 -6.08 42.16 25.65
CA THR A 144 -6.41 40.96 24.88
C THR A 144 -5.50 39.79 25.25
N MET A 145 -6.10 38.67 25.65
CA MET A 145 -5.44 37.37 25.81
C MET A 145 -5.50 36.61 24.48
N ILE A 146 -4.36 36.14 23.97
CA ILE A 146 -4.28 35.55 22.62
C ILE A 146 -3.36 34.33 22.57
N LEU A 147 -3.64 33.40 21.65
CA LEU A 147 -2.70 32.33 21.31
C LEU A 147 -1.40 32.92 20.77
N ARG A 148 -0.26 32.41 21.24
CA ARG A 148 1.07 32.87 20.83
C ARG A 148 1.25 32.91 19.30
N ILE A 149 0.73 31.91 18.58
CA ILE A 149 0.80 31.86 17.11
C ILE A 149 0.12 33.05 16.41
N ASN A 150 -0.92 33.62 17.03
CA ASN A 150 -1.68 34.74 16.47
C ASN A 150 -1.15 36.10 16.95
N LEU A 151 -0.10 36.13 17.77
CA LEU A 151 0.43 37.37 18.36
C LEU A 151 0.90 38.35 17.26
N THR A 152 1.56 37.85 16.22
CA THR A 152 2.01 38.67 15.07
C THR A 152 0.84 39.32 14.34
N GLN A 153 -0.24 38.57 14.08
CA GLN A 153 -1.43 39.11 13.43
C GLN A 153 -2.16 40.11 14.33
N HIS A 154 -2.14 39.89 15.64
CA HIS A 154 -2.72 40.81 16.61
C HIS A 154 -1.99 42.15 16.70
N TYR A 155 -0.66 42.19 16.53
CA TYR A 155 0.09 43.45 16.42
C TYR A 155 -0.32 44.28 15.19
N LEU A 156 -0.83 43.64 14.15
CA LEU A 156 -1.30 44.29 12.92
C LEU A 156 -2.77 44.74 13.00
N SER A 157 -3.45 44.49 14.11
CA SER A 157 -4.85 44.90 14.29
C SER A 157 -4.98 46.42 14.45
N GLU A 158 -6.12 46.99 14.03
CA GLU A 158 -6.44 48.40 14.25
C GLU A 158 -6.37 48.78 15.74
N GLN A 159 -6.72 47.85 16.63
CA GLN A 159 -6.60 48.05 18.07
C GLN A 159 -5.15 48.39 18.47
N HIS A 160 -4.16 47.66 17.93
CA HIS A 160 -2.75 47.93 18.23
C HIS A 160 -2.22 49.18 17.52
N GLN A 161 -2.63 49.44 16.28
CA GLN A 161 -2.27 50.69 15.60
C GLN A 161 -2.76 51.91 16.38
N ASN A 162 -3.98 51.84 16.94
CA ASN A 162 -4.51 52.90 17.79
C ASN A 162 -3.72 53.06 19.10
N VAL A 163 -3.35 51.97 19.77
CA VAL A 163 -2.50 52.01 20.96
C VAL A 163 -1.14 52.65 20.65
N LEU A 164 -0.48 52.25 19.57
CA LEU A 164 0.81 52.82 19.15
C LEU A 164 0.69 54.31 18.77
N THR A 165 -0.38 54.69 18.07
CA THR A 165 -0.62 56.10 17.70
C THR A 165 -0.92 56.95 18.93
N ASN A 166 -1.62 56.40 19.93
CA ASN A 166 -1.87 57.06 21.21
C ASN A 166 -0.58 57.26 22.00
N ILE A 167 0.29 56.24 22.05
CA ILE A 167 1.62 56.34 22.67
C ILE A 167 2.44 57.43 21.98
N ALA A 168 2.49 57.44 20.64
CA ALA A 168 3.22 58.45 19.87
C ALA A 168 2.68 59.88 20.08
N ARG A 169 1.35 60.05 20.09
CA ARG A 169 0.72 61.36 20.37
C ARG A 169 0.99 61.84 21.79
N ASN A 170 0.94 60.94 22.77
CA ASN A 170 1.26 61.27 24.15
C ASN A 170 2.72 61.68 24.30
N LEU A 171 3.66 60.95 23.67
CA LEU A 171 5.07 61.32 23.66
C LEU A 171 5.30 62.68 23.00
N LYS A 172 4.66 62.96 21.86
CA LYS A 172 4.75 64.26 21.18
C LYS A 172 4.19 65.40 22.04
N SER A 173 3.09 65.17 22.74
CA SER A 173 2.51 66.14 23.69
C SER A 173 3.45 66.41 24.87
N ILE A 174 4.01 65.36 25.47
CA ILE A 174 5.00 65.48 26.54
C ILE A 174 6.22 66.27 26.04
N PHE A 175 6.72 65.97 24.85
CA PHE A 175 7.85 66.66 24.25
C PHE A 175 7.57 68.15 24.03
N SER A 176 6.41 68.50 23.45
CA SER A 176 5.98 69.89 23.29
C SER A 176 5.86 70.63 24.63
N ASN A 177 5.36 69.96 25.66
CA ASN A 177 5.26 70.53 27.01
C ASN A 177 6.65 70.73 27.66
N VAL A 178 7.57 69.78 27.47
CA VAL A 178 8.96 69.91 27.93
C VAL A 178 9.65 71.05 27.18
N MET A 179 9.48 71.17 25.87
CA MET A 179 10.03 72.28 25.06
C MET A 179 9.50 73.63 25.53
N TYR A 180 8.19 73.72 25.78
CA TYR A 180 7.56 74.94 26.26
C TYR A 180 8.08 75.34 27.64
N ASN A 181 8.13 74.40 28.60
CA ASN A 181 8.65 74.65 29.93
C ASN A 181 10.15 75.00 29.91
N HIS A 182 10.92 74.38 29.01
CA HIS A 182 12.35 74.66 28.84
C HIS A 182 12.61 76.08 28.31
N LEU A 183 11.80 76.56 27.35
CA LEU A 183 11.85 77.95 26.88
C LEU A 183 11.66 78.95 28.04
N GLN A 184 10.72 78.67 28.94
CA GLN A 184 10.41 79.51 30.11
C GLN A 184 11.49 79.45 31.21
N ILE A 185 12.26 78.35 31.31
CA ILE A 185 13.34 78.21 32.30
C ILE A 185 14.64 78.86 31.78
N SER A 186 14.88 78.82 30.47
CA SER A 186 16.05 79.44 29.83
C SER A 186 16.09 80.96 29.99
N SER A 187 14.94 81.61 30.17
CA SER A 187 14.83 83.06 30.40
C SER A 187 15.16 83.50 31.83
N GLN A 188 15.30 82.56 32.77
CA GLN A 188 15.40 82.85 34.22
C GLN A 188 16.71 82.38 34.90
N THR A 189 17.68 81.82 34.17
CA THR A 189 18.84 81.08 34.74
C THR A 189 20.22 81.71 34.45
N THR A 190 21.23 81.39 35.28
CA THR A 190 22.61 81.90 35.18
C THR A 190 23.39 81.32 33.98
N ILE A 191 24.49 81.97 33.57
CA ILE A 191 25.24 81.70 32.33
C ILE A 191 25.66 80.23 32.15
N ASP A 192 26.12 79.56 33.21
CA ASP A 192 26.52 78.14 33.15
C ASP A 192 25.34 77.19 32.92
N HIS A 193 24.16 77.50 33.48
CA HIS A 193 22.94 76.72 33.25
C HIS A 193 22.39 76.94 31.84
N ARG A 194 22.57 78.13 31.28
CA ARG A 194 22.17 78.45 29.90
C ARG A 194 22.87 77.59 28.86
N GLN A 195 24.17 77.30 29.07
CA GLN A 195 24.94 76.47 28.14
C GLN A 195 24.54 74.98 28.19
N MET A 196 24.16 74.46 29.36
CA MET A 196 23.58 73.11 29.49
C MET A 196 22.20 73.01 28.85
N ILE A 197 21.38 74.06 29.02
CA ILE A 197 20.05 74.22 28.42
C ILE A 197 20.19 74.26 26.89
N ASP A 198 21.13 75.05 26.34
CA ASP A 198 21.37 75.15 24.91
C ASP A 198 21.80 73.80 24.30
N ASN A 199 22.67 73.05 24.97
CA ASN A 199 23.05 71.69 24.56
C ASN A 199 21.86 70.71 24.61
N ALA A 200 21.00 70.80 25.62
CA ALA A 200 19.78 69.98 25.69
C ALA A 200 18.80 70.32 24.56
N THR A 201 18.65 71.59 24.19
CA THR A 201 17.82 72.00 23.04
C THR A 201 18.35 71.48 21.71
N VAL A 202 19.68 71.47 21.50
CA VAL A 202 20.27 70.90 20.29
C VAL A 202 20.00 69.40 20.22
N GLN A 203 20.20 68.66 21.32
CA GLN A 203 19.86 67.23 21.38
C GLN A 203 18.36 66.98 21.13
N LEU A 204 17.49 67.85 21.63
CA LEU A 204 16.05 67.73 21.44
C LEU A 204 15.65 68.00 19.98
N GLN A 205 16.29 68.96 19.30
CA GLN A 205 16.12 69.19 17.87
C GLN A 205 16.60 68.00 17.03
N GLU A 206 17.75 67.41 17.35
CA GLU A 206 18.24 66.19 16.70
C GLU A 206 17.28 65.01 16.91
N THR A 207 16.68 64.89 18.10
CA THR A 207 15.66 63.86 18.36
C THR A 207 14.35 64.11 17.61
N ASP A 208 13.96 65.36 17.37
CA ASP A 208 12.75 65.68 16.58
C ASP A 208 12.97 65.38 15.09
N GLU A 209 14.14 65.71 14.53
CA GLU A 209 14.50 65.37 13.16
C GLU A 209 14.52 63.85 12.95
N THR A 210 15.14 63.10 13.87
CA THR A 210 15.13 61.64 13.81
C THR A 210 13.71 61.07 13.96
N MET A 211 12.86 61.66 14.82
CA MET A 211 11.45 61.27 14.94
C MET A 211 10.65 61.52 13.66
N ASN A 212 10.91 62.63 12.96
CA ASN A 212 10.26 62.96 11.69
C ASN A 212 10.68 61.98 10.57
N ILE A 213 11.98 61.66 10.47
CA ILE A 213 12.47 60.64 9.52
C ILE A 213 11.81 59.27 9.78
N LEU A 214 11.68 58.89 11.06
CA LEU A 214 11.02 57.64 11.44
C LEU A 214 9.53 57.64 11.07
N LEU A 215 8.84 58.77 11.25
CA LEU A 215 7.42 58.92 10.88
C LEU A 215 7.23 58.77 9.36
N ASP A 216 8.10 59.37 8.55
CA ASP A 216 8.07 59.24 7.09
C ASP A 216 8.35 57.80 6.66
N GLY A 217 9.34 57.15 7.30
CA GLY A 217 9.65 55.73 7.07
C GLY A 217 8.46 54.81 7.40
N VAL A 218 7.75 55.07 8.49
CA VAL A 218 6.52 54.33 8.86
C VAL A 218 5.40 54.58 7.84
N GLY A 219 5.28 55.80 7.32
CA GLY A 219 4.35 56.14 6.25
C GLY A 219 4.61 55.34 4.97
N ALA A 220 5.86 55.31 4.50
CA ALA A 220 6.26 54.54 3.33
C ALA A 220 6.01 53.03 3.50
N LEU A 221 6.35 52.47 4.66
CA LEU A 221 6.09 51.06 4.97
C LEU A 221 4.60 50.72 4.98
N ASN A 222 3.76 51.64 5.45
CA ASN A 222 2.31 51.46 5.44
C ASN A 222 1.73 51.44 4.02
N ASP A 223 2.25 52.28 3.12
CA ASP A 223 1.82 52.29 1.73
C ASP A 223 2.31 51.05 0.96
N ASP A 224 3.53 50.59 1.22
CA ASP A 224 4.02 49.30 0.72
C ASP A 224 3.18 48.12 1.23
N MET A 225 2.77 48.15 2.50
CA MET A 225 1.91 47.12 3.09
C MET A 225 0.54 47.07 2.42
N LYS A 226 -0.06 48.22 2.09
CA LYS A 226 -1.32 48.27 1.31
C LYS A 226 -1.14 47.73 -0.10
N ARG A 227 -0.03 48.07 -0.78
CA ARG A 227 0.27 47.55 -2.13
C ARG A 227 0.37 46.04 -2.13
N LEU A 228 1.17 45.47 -1.22
CA LEU A 228 1.35 44.03 -1.07
C LEU A 228 0.03 43.32 -0.72
N SER A 229 -0.81 43.94 0.11
CA SER A 229 -2.14 43.40 0.43
C SER A 229 -3.02 43.29 -0.82
N ASN A 230 -3.03 44.32 -1.68
CA ASN A 230 -3.78 44.29 -2.92
C ASN A 230 -3.25 43.25 -3.92
N GLU A 231 -1.93 43.12 -4.04
CA GLU A 231 -1.31 42.08 -4.87
C GLU A 231 -1.66 40.67 -4.38
N SER A 232 -1.61 40.44 -3.07
CA SER A 232 -2.01 39.18 -2.44
C SER A 232 -3.48 38.84 -2.73
N LEU A 233 -4.37 39.84 -2.66
CA LEU A 233 -5.78 39.66 -3.00
C LEU A 233 -5.97 39.29 -4.48
N TYR A 234 -5.21 39.92 -5.39
CA TYR A 234 -5.25 39.59 -6.81
C TYR A 234 -4.82 38.14 -7.07
N HIS A 235 -3.73 37.70 -6.43
CA HIS A 235 -3.23 36.33 -6.56
C HIS A 235 -4.21 35.31 -5.98
N LYS A 236 -4.86 35.64 -4.86
CA LYS A 236 -5.91 34.81 -4.27
C LYS A 236 -7.09 34.63 -5.21
N ASN A 237 -7.61 35.71 -5.81
CA ASN A 237 -8.72 35.63 -6.75
C ASN A 237 -8.36 34.82 -8.01
N ALA A 238 -7.12 34.95 -8.50
CA ALA A 238 -6.64 34.14 -9.61
C ALA A 238 -6.64 32.64 -9.25
N LEU A 239 -6.14 32.27 -8.07
CA LEU A 239 -6.17 30.90 -7.56
C LEU A 239 -7.61 30.37 -7.42
N ASP A 240 -8.51 31.18 -6.86
CA ASP A 240 -9.91 30.82 -6.70
C ASP A 240 -10.60 30.59 -8.06
N SER A 241 -10.20 31.31 -9.11
CA SER A 241 -10.71 31.09 -10.48
C SER A 241 -10.19 29.80 -11.14
N LEU A 242 -8.98 29.35 -10.78
CA LEU A 242 -8.37 28.13 -11.31
C LEU A 242 -8.83 26.86 -10.58
N ALA A 243 -9.24 26.99 -9.32
CA ALA A 243 -9.65 25.86 -8.47
C ALA A 243 -10.76 24.97 -9.09
N PRO A 244 -11.82 25.51 -9.74
CA PRO A 244 -12.84 24.71 -10.42
C PRO A 244 -12.28 23.90 -11.60
N GLY A 245 -11.37 24.49 -12.38
CA GLY A 245 -10.74 23.78 -13.51
C GLY A 245 -9.91 22.58 -13.04
N PHE A 246 -9.20 22.75 -11.93
CA PHE A 246 -8.39 21.68 -11.33
C PHE A 246 -9.26 20.55 -10.77
N SER A 247 -10.40 20.86 -10.15
CA SER A 247 -11.34 19.84 -9.65
C SER A 247 -12.04 19.09 -10.79
N THR A 248 -12.43 19.77 -11.87
CA THR A 248 -12.95 19.11 -13.08
C THR A 248 -11.92 18.18 -13.71
N LEU A 249 -10.67 18.64 -13.88
CA LEU A 249 -9.59 17.80 -14.42
C LEU A 249 -9.33 16.58 -13.54
N LYS A 250 -9.34 16.75 -12.22
CA LYS A 250 -9.18 15.65 -11.27
C LYS A 250 -10.28 14.59 -11.41
N LEU A 251 -11.54 15.01 -11.54
CA LEU A 251 -12.67 14.10 -11.76
C LEU A 251 -12.54 13.38 -13.10
N SER A 252 -12.19 14.08 -14.17
CA SER A 252 -12.01 13.47 -15.49
C SER A 252 -10.88 12.42 -15.51
N ILE A 253 -9.75 12.71 -14.86
CA ILE A 253 -8.66 11.73 -14.70
C ILE A 253 -9.13 10.52 -13.88
N GLN A 254 -9.92 10.74 -12.83
CA GLN A 254 -10.44 9.65 -12.00
C GLN A 254 -11.41 8.74 -12.78
N GLU A 255 -12.31 9.31 -13.58
CA GLU A 255 -13.22 8.57 -14.46
C GLU A 255 -12.46 7.80 -15.54
N GLN A 256 -11.45 8.41 -16.17
CA GLN A 256 -10.59 7.74 -17.15
C GLN A 256 -9.84 6.55 -16.54
N ASN A 257 -9.31 6.70 -15.33
CA ASN A 257 -8.63 5.60 -14.63
C ASN A 257 -9.59 4.45 -14.33
N GLN A 258 -10.83 4.74 -13.90
CA GLN A 258 -11.86 3.71 -13.70
C GLN A 258 -12.21 2.97 -15.00
N CYS A 259 -12.29 3.69 -16.12
CA CYS A 259 -12.51 3.09 -17.45
C CYS A 259 -11.35 2.17 -17.85
N LEU A 260 -10.10 2.62 -17.64
CA LEU A 260 -8.90 1.84 -17.92
C LEU A 260 -8.85 0.54 -17.11
N ASP A 261 -9.26 0.57 -15.84
CA ASP A 261 -9.32 -0.64 -15.01
C ASP A 261 -10.37 -1.63 -15.53
N GLY A 262 -11.52 -1.15 -16.02
CA GLY A 262 -12.51 -2.00 -16.69
C GLY A 262 -11.98 -2.65 -17.97
N ILE A 263 -11.20 -1.91 -18.77
CA ILE A 263 -10.57 -2.42 -20.00
C ILE A 263 -9.54 -3.52 -19.67
N LYS A 264 -8.73 -3.34 -18.61
CA LYS A 264 -7.75 -4.35 -18.19
C LYS A 264 -8.41 -5.68 -17.82
N ILE A 265 -9.49 -5.64 -17.04
CA ILE A 265 -10.24 -6.85 -16.67
C ILE A 265 -10.74 -7.57 -17.92
N ASN A 266 -11.32 -6.84 -18.87
CA ASN A 266 -11.80 -7.42 -20.12
C ASN A 266 -10.65 -8.02 -20.94
N GLN A 267 -9.48 -7.36 -20.97
CA GLN A 267 -8.29 -7.87 -21.64
C GLN A 267 -7.80 -9.18 -21.00
N ASP A 268 -7.79 -9.29 -19.67
CA ASP A 268 -7.38 -10.51 -18.96
C ASP A 268 -8.33 -11.68 -19.27
N ILE A 269 -9.64 -11.42 -19.28
CA ILE A 269 -10.65 -12.43 -19.67
C ILE A 269 -10.44 -12.87 -21.12
N MET A 270 -10.21 -11.92 -22.03
CA MET A 270 -9.94 -12.25 -23.43
C MET A 270 -8.66 -13.08 -23.58
N GLN A 271 -7.58 -12.77 -22.84
CA GLN A 271 -6.37 -13.58 -22.86
C GLN A 271 -6.60 -15.00 -22.34
N GLN A 272 -7.41 -15.14 -21.29
CA GLN A 272 -7.81 -16.45 -20.77
C GLN A 272 -8.64 -17.25 -21.79
N ASP A 273 -9.60 -16.60 -22.44
CA ASP A 273 -10.43 -17.23 -23.48
C ASP A 273 -9.62 -17.64 -24.70
N VAL A 274 -8.68 -16.80 -25.14
CA VAL A 274 -7.74 -17.13 -26.22
C VAL A 274 -6.91 -18.36 -25.84
N GLY A 275 -6.34 -18.41 -24.64
CA GLY A 275 -5.60 -19.59 -24.17
C GLY A 275 -6.45 -20.87 -24.12
N SER A 276 -7.71 -20.74 -23.69
CA SER A 276 -8.69 -21.85 -23.68
C SER A 276 -9.02 -22.33 -25.10
N ILE A 277 -9.21 -21.42 -26.05
CA ILE A 277 -9.46 -21.73 -27.47
C ILE A 277 -8.23 -22.40 -28.09
N GLU A 278 -7.03 -21.88 -27.84
CA GLU A 278 -5.77 -22.47 -28.33
C GLU A 278 -5.60 -23.90 -27.82
N GLN A 279 -5.91 -24.16 -26.55
CA GLN A 279 -5.90 -25.50 -25.98
C GLN A 279 -6.89 -26.43 -26.70
N LYS A 280 -8.15 -26.00 -26.84
CA LYS A 280 -9.18 -26.77 -27.57
C LYS A 280 -8.80 -27.04 -29.03
N LEU A 281 -8.19 -26.06 -29.68
CA LEU A 281 -7.75 -26.16 -31.08
C LEU A 281 -6.58 -27.14 -31.22
N ASN A 282 -5.65 -27.13 -30.26
CA ASN A 282 -4.56 -28.11 -30.20
C ASN A 282 -5.08 -29.53 -29.94
N ASP A 283 -6.08 -29.70 -29.08
CA ASP A 283 -6.73 -30.99 -28.84
C ASP A 283 -7.48 -31.49 -30.08
N MET A 284 -8.18 -30.59 -30.79
CA MET A 284 -8.85 -30.91 -32.06
C MET A 284 -7.87 -31.34 -33.16
N LYS A 285 -6.74 -30.63 -33.31
CA LYS A 285 -5.68 -30.98 -34.27
C LYS A 285 -5.08 -32.38 -34.01
N ARG A 286 -5.12 -32.84 -32.77
CA ARG A 286 -4.57 -34.14 -32.35
C ARG A 286 -5.63 -35.25 -32.35
N SER A 287 -6.90 -34.89 -32.42
CA SER A 287 -8.01 -35.85 -32.37
C SER A 287 -8.03 -36.71 -33.63
N SER A 288 -8.13 -38.02 -33.44
CA SER A 288 -8.28 -38.98 -34.54
C SER A 288 -9.71 -39.51 -34.60
N TYR A 289 -10.17 -39.88 -35.79
CA TYR A 289 -11.55 -40.33 -36.06
C TYR A 289 -11.59 -41.68 -36.76
N ASP A 290 -10.59 -42.53 -36.56
CA ASP A 290 -10.46 -43.83 -37.23
C ASP A 290 -10.19 -44.98 -36.25
N GLY A 291 -10.42 -44.75 -34.96
CA GLY A 291 -10.13 -45.71 -33.89
C GLY A 291 -8.66 -45.86 -33.52
N THR A 292 -7.76 -45.11 -34.14
CA THR A 292 -6.33 -45.11 -33.84
C THR A 292 -5.93 -43.79 -33.21
N TYR A 293 -5.11 -43.80 -32.17
CA TYR A 293 -4.55 -42.56 -31.61
C TYR A 293 -3.09 -42.73 -31.21
N MET A 294 -2.28 -41.72 -31.53
CA MET A 294 -0.87 -41.64 -31.17
C MET A 294 -0.68 -40.60 -30.07
N TRP A 295 -0.33 -41.05 -28.88
CA TRP A 295 -0.08 -40.20 -27.73
C TRP A 295 1.41 -39.94 -27.57
N LYS A 296 1.83 -38.72 -27.90
CA LYS A 296 3.14 -38.18 -27.52
C LYS A 296 3.06 -37.62 -26.10
N ILE A 297 3.87 -38.12 -25.19
CA ILE A 297 3.95 -37.65 -23.81
C ILE A 297 5.35 -37.08 -23.61
N CYS A 298 5.45 -35.76 -23.51
CA CYS A 298 6.67 -35.05 -23.14
C CYS A 298 6.83 -34.99 -21.61
N ASP A 299 7.97 -34.51 -21.12
CA ASP A 299 8.24 -34.22 -19.70
C ASP A 299 8.02 -35.45 -18.80
N VAL A 300 8.48 -36.60 -19.27
CA VAL A 300 8.22 -37.90 -18.65
C VAL A 300 8.89 -38.02 -17.28
N GLN A 301 10.10 -37.47 -17.13
CA GLN A 301 10.83 -37.47 -15.86
C GLN A 301 10.07 -36.68 -14.79
N GLU A 302 9.60 -35.48 -15.11
CA GLU A 302 8.83 -34.61 -14.23
C GLU A 302 7.51 -35.27 -13.83
N LYS A 303 6.81 -35.87 -14.80
CA LYS A 303 5.55 -36.59 -14.56
C LYS A 303 5.77 -37.86 -13.74
N LEU A 304 6.90 -38.54 -13.89
CA LEU A 304 7.26 -39.70 -13.09
C LEU A 304 7.53 -39.29 -11.64
N VAL A 305 8.29 -38.22 -11.40
CA VAL A 305 8.54 -37.66 -10.06
C VAL A 305 7.22 -37.21 -9.41
N ALA A 306 6.33 -36.55 -10.17
CA ALA A 306 5.00 -36.17 -9.70
C ALA A 306 4.13 -37.38 -9.33
N ALA A 307 4.26 -38.49 -10.05
CA ALA A 307 3.57 -39.75 -9.75
C ALA A 307 4.18 -40.50 -8.55
N GLN A 308 5.49 -40.40 -8.33
CA GLN A 308 6.18 -41.00 -7.18
C GLN A 308 5.90 -40.24 -5.87
N SER A 309 5.73 -38.92 -5.97
CA SER A 309 5.37 -38.04 -4.85
C SER A 309 3.87 -37.94 -4.60
N ASP A 310 3.05 -38.72 -5.33
CA ASP A 310 1.59 -38.70 -5.26
C ASP A 310 0.92 -37.34 -5.57
N LYS A 311 1.68 -36.36 -6.08
CA LYS A 311 1.14 -35.06 -6.53
C LYS A 311 0.20 -35.23 -7.73
N GLN A 312 0.55 -36.10 -8.67
CA GLN A 312 -0.28 -36.45 -9.81
C GLN A 312 -0.06 -37.91 -10.20
N THR A 313 -0.94 -38.79 -9.76
CA THR A 313 -0.79 -40.25 -9.89
C THR A 313 -1.06 -40.79 -11.29
N SER A 314 -1.87 -40.08 -12.09
CA SER A 314 -2.21 -40.47 -13.45
C SER A 314 -2.40 -39.28 -14.36
N ILE A 315 -2.22 -39.50 -15.66
CA ILE A 315 -2.44 -38.53 -16.72
C ILE A 315 -3.41 -39.09 -17.76
N TYR A 316 -4.16 -38.22 -18.43
CA TYR A 316 -5.09 -38.59 -19.49
C TYR A 316 -4.57 -38.14 -20.85
N SER A 317 -4.86 -38.92 -21.88
CA SER A 317 -4.69 -38.46 -23.25
C SER A 317 -5.81 -37.51 -23.66
N PRO A 318 -5.58 -36.65 -24.66
CA PRO A 318 -6.66 -36.08 -25.45
C PRO A 318 -7.64 -37.15 -25.96
N PRO A 319 -8.91 -36.78 -26.19
CA PRO A 319 -9.90 -37.70 -26.71
C PRO A 319 -9.60 -38.08 -28.17
N PHE A 320 -9.99 -39.29 -28.53
CA PHE A 320 -10.01 -39.79 -29.91
C PHE A 320 -11.30 -40.56 -30.14
N TYR A 321 -11.61 -40.80 -31.41
CA TYR A 321 -12.91 -41.25 -31.85
C TYR A 321 -12.80 -42.46 -32.79
N SER A 322 -13.82 -43.31 -32.81
CA SER A 322 -13.91 -44.40 -33.78
C SER A 322 -14.30 -43.92 -35.18
N SER A 323 -15.07 -42.84 -35.25
CA SER A 323 -15.51 -42.12 -36.46
C SER A 323 -16.01 -40.73 -36.05
N PRO A 324 -16.26 -39.79 -36.98
CA PRO A 324 -16.83 -38.47 -36.65
C PRO A 324 -18.11 -38.52 -35.83
N THR A 325 -18.91 -39.58 -35.99
CA THR A 325 -20.16 -39.83 -35.26
C THR A 325 -20.06 -41.06 -34.34
N GLY A 326 -18.85 -41.45 -33.96
CA GLY A 326 -18.54 -42.70 -33.29
C GLY A 326 -18.34 -42.58 -31.78
N TYR A 327 -17.79 -43.64 -31.18
CA TYR A 327 -17.44 -43.66 -29.76
C TYR A 327 -16.36 -42.63 -29.45
N LYS A 328 -16.51 -41.91 -28.34
CA LYS A 328 -15.48 -41.02 -27.78
C LYS A 328 -14.68 -41.77 -26.72
N MET A 329 -13.35 -41.72 -26.82
CA MET A 329 -12.45 -42.55 -26.02
C MET A 329 -11.21 -41.76 -25.61
N CYS A 330 -10.56 -42.14 -24.52
CA CYS A 330 -9.22 -41.65 -24.19
C CYS A 330 -8.41 -42.72 -23.46
N LEU A 331 -7.14 -42.41 -23.19
CA LEU A 331 -6.24 -43.25 -22.42
C LEU A 331 -6.00 -42.63 -21.04
N ARG A 332 -5.79 -43.49 -20.05
CA ARG A 332 -5.31 -43.11 -18.72
C ARG A 332 -4.03 -43.87 -18.41
N LEU A 333 -2.97 -43.14 -18.11
CA LEU A 333 -1.64 -43.69 -17.85
C LEU A 333 -1.22 -43.40 -16.41
N TYR A 334 -0.70 -44.44 -15.76
CA TYR A 334 -0.04 -44.35 -14.46
C TYR A 334 1.44 -44.69 -14.65
N LEU A 335 2.27 -43.65 -14.69
CA LEU A 335 3.72 -43.80 -14.89
C LEU A 335 4.38 -44.57 -13.74
N ASN A 336 3.84 -44.49 -12.52
CA ASN A 336 4.33 -45.23 -11.35
C ASN A 336 3.42 -46.41 -10.95
N GLY A 337 2.57 -46.86 -11.88
CA GLY A 337 1.67 -48.00 -11.70
C GLY A 337 0.43 -47.74 -10.85
N ASP A 338 -0.55 -48.62 -10.98
CA ASP A 338 -1.84 -48.57 -10.27
C ASP A 338 -2.16 -49.92 -9.59
N GLY A 339 -2.90 -49.86 -8.49
CA GLY A 339 -3.33 -51.04 -7.73
C GLY A 339 -2.19 -51.98 -7.35
N ASN A 340 -2.32 -53.26 -7.70
CA ASN A 340 -1.32 -54.31 -7.41
C ASN A 340 -0.03 -54.21 -8.28
N ALA A 341 0.02 -53.27 -9.22
CA ALA A 341 1.15 -53.02 -10.10
C ALA A 341 1.90 -51.72 -9.74
N ARG A 342 1.43 -51.00 -8.72
CA ARG A 342 2.05 -49.77 -8.21
C ARG A 342 3.53 -49.98 -7.88
N GLN A 343 4.36 -49.00 -8.24
CA GLN A 343 5.82 -48.97 -8.07
C GLN A 343 6.61 -50.09 -8.77
N THR A 344 5.95 -51.02 -9.47
CA THR A 344 6.61 -52.14 -10.17
C THR A 344 6.45 -52.06 -11.68
N HIS A 345 5.29 -51.60 -12.16
CA HIS A 345 4.99 -51.47 -13.58
C HIS A 345 4.41 -50.09 -13.89
N MET A 346 4.53 -49.67 -15.14
CA MET A 346 3.69 -48.64 -15.75
C MET A 346 2.35 -49.28 -16.12
N SER A 347 1.24 -48.66 -15.73
CA SER A 347 -0.11 -49.17 -15.99
C SER A 347 -0.82 -48.31 -17.03
N LEU A 348 -1.42 -48.94 -18.03
CA LEU A 348 -2.10 -48.26 -19.13
C LEU A 348 -3.54 -48.74 -19.25
N PHE A 349 -4.47 -47.79 -19.26
CA PHE A 349 -5.91 -48.05 -19.31
C PHE A 349 -6.58 -47.31 -20.44
N PHE A 350 -7.63 -47.93 -20.97
CA PHE A 350 -8.57 -47.36 -21.91
C PHE A 350 -9.78 -46.81 -21.13
N VAL A 351 -10.33 -45.71 -21.61
CA VAL A 351 -11.48 -45.04 -21.02
C VAL A 351 -12.50 -44.78 -22.12
N LEU A 352 -13.72 -45.29 -21.91
CA LEU A 352 -14.87 -44.94 -22.72
C LEU A 352 -15.49 -43.66 -22.15
N MET A 353 -15.64 -42.63 -22.99
CA MET A 353 -16.15 -41.32 -22.61
C MET A 353 -17.56 -41.13 -23.15
N ARG A 354 -18.35 -40.28 -22.50
CA ARG A 354 -19.66 -39.87 -23.02
C ARG A 354 -19.49 -39.12 -24.34
N GLY A 355 -20.03 -39.70 -25.40
CA GLY A 355 -20.09 -39.14 -26.74
C GLY A 355 -21.41 -38.41 -27.00
N GLU A 356 -21.38 -37.49 -27.97
CA GLU A 356 -22.58 -36.80 -28.45
C GLU A 356 -23.56 -37.76 -29.14
N TYR A 357 -23.01 -38.80 -29.79
CA TYR A 357 -23.76 -39.76 -30.59
C TYR A 357 -24.05 -41.09 -29.87
N ASP A 358 -23.83 -41.17 -28.54
CA ASP A 358 -24.03 -42.41 -27.77
C ASP A 358 -25.46 -42.98 -27.88
N ALA A 359 -26.45 -42.18 -28.27
CA ALA A 359 -27.83 -42.64 -28.46
C ALA A 359 -28.01 -43.58 -29.66
N ILE A 360 -27.14 -43.48 -30.67
CA ILE A 360 -27.23 -44.27 -31.91
C ILE A 360 -26.16 -45.37 -32.00
N LEU A 361 -25.26 -45.45 -31.02
CA LEU A 361 -24.19 -46.44 -30.96
C LEU A 361 -24.62 -47.70 -30.20
N ILE A 362 -24.01 -48.83 -30.55
CA ILE A 362 -24.28 -50.11 -29.92
C ILE A 362 -23.49 -50.21 -28.61
N PHE A 363 -24.16 -50.57 -27.52
CA PHE A 363 -23.54 -50.85 -26.22
C PHE A 363 -23.98 -52.24 -25.71
N PRO A 364 -23.15 -52.93 -24.91
CA PRO A 364 -21.84 -52.50 -24.40
C PRO A 364 -20.74 -52.51 -25.48
N PHE A 365 -19.73 -51.64 -25.29
CA PHE A 365 -18.56 -51.57 -26.17
C PHE A 365 -17.79 -52.90 -26.15
N ASN A 366 -17.61 -53.53 -27.31
CA ASN A 366 -17.05 -54.87 -27.43
C ASN A 366 -16.01 -55.01 -28.56
N TYR A 367 -15.19 -53.98 -28.75
CA TYR A 367 -14.11 -53.98 -29.74
C TYR A 367 -12.76 -54.22 -29.07
N LYS A 368 -11.89 -55.02 -29.69
CA LYS A 368 -10.57 -55.33 -29.13
C LYS A 368 -9.72 -54.07 -29.09
N VAL A 369 -9.10 -53.78 -27.95
CA VAL A 369 -8.22 -52.62 -27.77
C VAL A 369 -6.77 -53.10 -27.73
N ILE A 370 -5.93 -52.48 -28.55
CA ILE A 370 -4.51 -52.81 -28.70
C ILE A 370 -3.70 -51.59 -28.30
N PHE A 371 -2.76 -51.78 -27.38
CA PHE A 371 -1.76 -50.78 -27.00
C PHE A 371 -0.41 -51.13 -27.59
N CYS A 372 0.35 -50.09 -27.94
CA CYS A 372 1.69 -50.21 -28.48
C CYS A 372 2.56 -49.09 -27.91
N LEU A 373 3.51 -49.43 -27.04
CA LEU A 373 4.59 -48.52 -26.64
C LEU A 373 5.71 -48.62 -27.65
N TYR A 374 6.07 -47.49 -28.25
CA TYR A 374 7.09 -47.44 -29.28
C TYR A 374 8.49 -47.49 -28.70
N ASP A 375 9.25 -48.47 -29.15
CA ASP A 375 10.72 -48.42 -29.20
C ASP A 375 11.17 -47.33 -30.19
N GLN A 376 11.90 -46.34 -29.69
CA GLN A 376 12.42 -45.20 -30.44
C GLN A 376 13.85 -45.43 -30.97
N SER A 377 14.37 -46.66 -30.87
CA SER A 377 15.62 -47.07 -31.53
C SER A 377 15.36 -47.64 -32.92
N ASN A 378 16.46 -47.83 -33.67
CA ASN A 378 16.43 -48.50 -34.98
C ASN A 378 16.01 -49.98 -34.92
N GLN A 379 15.85 -50.56 -33.72
CA GLN A 379 15.45 -51.97 -33.56
C GLN A 379 13.94 -52.19 -33.65
N GLN A 380 13.13 -51.14 -33.46
CA GLN A 380 11.65 -51.18 -33.53
C GLN A 380 11.00 -52.31 -32.70
N LYS A 381 11.58 -52.65 -31.54
CA LYS A 381 11.06 -53.65 -30.60
C LYS A 381 9.92 -53.06 -29.75
N HIS A 382 8.83 -52.70 -30.40
CA HIS A 382 7.67 -52.13 -29.73
C HIS A 382 7.04 -53.12 -28.73
N ILE A 383 6.58 -52.62 -27.59
CA ILE A 383 5.82 -53.43 -26.63
C ILE A 383 4.35 -53.32 -27.00
N ILE A 384 3.76 -54.45 -27.39
CA ILE A 384 2.37 -54.54 -27.83
C ILE A 384 1.62 -55.45 -26.87
N ASP A 385 0.49 -54.97 -26.36
CA ASP A 385 -0.41 -55.77 -25.56
C ASP A 385 -1.87 -55.39 -25.88
N SER A 386 -2.81 -56.29 -25.65
CA SER A 386 -4.21 -56.08 -26.04
C SER A 386 -5.16 -56.79 -25.12
N PHE A 387 -6.37 -56.25 -25.01
CA PHE A 387 -7.45 -56.89 -24.27
C PHE A 387 -8.76 -56.81 -25.05
N ARG A 388 -9.68 -57.73 -24.75
CA ARG A 388 -11.07 -57.65 -25.19
C ARG A 388 -11.92 -57.15 -24.03
N PRO A 389 -12.77 -56.12 -24.23
CA PRO A 389 -13.69 -55.63 -23.21
C PRO A 389 -14.53 -56.74 -22.58
N ASP A 390 -14.68 -56.71 -21.25
CA ASP A 390 -15.67 -57.53 -20.57
C ASP A 390 -17.03 -56.82 -20.63
N ILE A 391 -17.96 -57.35 -21.43
CA ILE A 391 -19.30 -56.79 -21.64
C ILE A 391 -20.15 -56.73 -20.36
N LYS A 392 -19.76 -57.42 -19.28
CA LYS A 392 -20.43 -57.33 -17.97
C LYS A 392 -19.90 -56.17 -17.12
N SER A 393 -18.73 -55.63 -17.46
CA SER A 393 -18.10 -54.55 -16.72
C SER A 393 -18.80 -53.22 -16.97
N ASN A 394 -18.93 -52.40 -15.92
CA ASN A 394 -19.42 -51.03 -15.99
C ASN A 394 -18.52 -50.11 -16.85
N SER A 395 -17.27 -50.52 -17.08
CA SER A 395 -16.29 -49.75 -17.88
C SER A 395 -16.73 -49.58 -19.35
N PHE A 396 -17.52 -50.53 -19.86
CA PHE A 396 -17.89 -50.61 -21.28
C PHE A 396 -19.39 -50.47 -21.54
N GLN A 397 -20.18 -50.21 -20.50
CA GLN A 397 -21.59 -49.84 -20.66
C GLN A 397 -21.73 -48.45 -21.27
N ARG A 398 -22.92 -48.12 -21.74
CA ARG A 398 -23.24 -46.75 -22.19
C ARG A 398 -22.90 -45.73 -21.09
N PRO A 399 -22.02 -44.74 -21.36
CA PRO A 399 -21.62 -43.77 -20.35
C PRO A 399 -22.80 -42.99 -19.77
N ARG A 400 -22.82 -42.89 -18.43
CA ARG A 400 -23.79 -42.07 -17.67
C ARG A 400 -23.17 -40.79 -17.13
N SER A 401 -21.85 -40.80 -16.94
CA SER A 401 -20.98 -39.68 -16.58
C SER A 401 -20.04 -39.36 -17.74
N ASP A 402 -19.28 -38.27 -17.65
CA ASP A 402 -18.33 -37.84 -18.70
C ASP A 402 -17.33 -38.94 -19.08
N MET A 403 -16.92 -39.75 -18.12
CA MET A 403 -16.04 -40.91 -18.32
C MET A 403 -16.56 -42.12 -17.54
N ASN A 404 -16.41 -43.30 -18.12
CA ASN A 404 -16.56 -44.57 -17.41
C ASN A 404 -15.31 -44.90 -16.58
N ILE A 405 -15.42 -45.96 -15.77
CA ILE A 405 -14.28 -46.54 -15.06
C ILE A 405 -13.25 -47.03 -16.10
N ALA A 406 -11.99 -46.70 -15.88
CA ALA A 406 -10.89 -47.09 -16.76
C ALA A 406 -10.65 -48.61 -16.70
N SER A 407 -10.36 -49.23 -17.85
CA SER A 407 -10.07 -50.66 -17.95
C SER A 407 -8.93 -50.91 -18.92
N GLY A 408 -8.04 -51.84 -18.61
CA GLY A 408 -6.81 -52.05 -19.37
C GLY A 408 -5.83 -52.94 -18.63
N ILE A 409 -4.55 -52.59 -18.69
CA ILE A 409 -3.45 -53.50 -18.36
C ILE A 409 -2.63 -52.90 -17.21
N PRO A 410 -2.87 -53.34 -15.95
CA PRO A 410 -2.13 -52.84 -14.79
C PRO A 410 -0.62 -53.09 -14.90
N LYS A 411 -0.21 -54.24 -15.43
CA LYS A 411 1.20 -54.63 -15.57
C LYS A 411 1.69 -54.50 -17.01
N PHE A 412 1.50 -53.33 -17.62
CA PHE A 412 1.79 -53.14 -19.04
C PHE A 412 3.29 -53.15 -19.34
N VAL A 413 4.10 -52.36 -18.62
CA VAL A 413 5.56 -52.34 -18.80
C VAL A 413 6.27 -52.34 -17.46
N LEU A 414 7.29 -53.17 -17.29
CA LEU A 414 8.08 -53.22 -16.07
C LEU A 414 8.88 -51.91 -15.89
N LEU A 415 8.79 -51.27 -14.71
CA LEU A 415 9.45 -49.96 -14.50
C LEU A 415 10.96 -50.04 -14.61
N THR A 416 11.57 -51.16 -14.21
CA THR A 416 13.01 -51.38 -14.34
C THR A 416 13.49 -51.34 -15.80
N MET A 417 12.63 -51.69 -16.76
CA MET A 417 12.95 -51.56 -18.19
C MET A 417 12.98 -50.09 -18.63
N LEU A 418 12.15 -49.24 -18.04
CA LEU A 418 12.06 -47.81 -18.35
C LEU A 418 13.08 -46.97 -17.57
N GLN A 419 13.49 -47.43 -16.40
CA GLN A 419 14.48 -46.75 -15.54
C GLN A 419 15.93 -47.03 -15.94
N ASN A 420 16.19 -48.07 -16.75
CA ASN A 420 17.52 -48.33 -17.28
C ASN A 420 17.94 -47.19 -18.21
N ASP A 421 19.10 -46.56 -17.98
CA ASP A 421 19.63 -45.47 -18.81
C ASP A 421 19.80 -45.85 -20.29
N LYS A 422 19.92 -47.15 -20.59
CA LYS A 422 20.01 -47.67 -21.96
C LYS A 422 18.66 -48.01 -22.59
N ASN A 423 17.54 -47.67 -21.94
CA ASN A 423 16.23 -47.95 -22.51
C ASN A 423 16.04 -47.22 -23.85
N SER A 424 15.21 -47.82 -24.70
CA SER A 424 14.92 -47.29 -26.03
C SER A 424 13.51 -46.72 -26.15
N TYR A 425 12.72 -46.78 -25.07
CA TYR A 425 11.33 -46.33 -25.05
C TYR A 425 11.19 -44.85 -24.66
N ILE A 426 12.12 -44.31 -23.88
CA ILE A 426 12.19 -42.89 -23.49
C ILE A 426 13.38 -42.24 -24.22
N ARG A 427 13.10 -41.23 -25.06
CA ARG A 427 14.10 -40.40 -25.75
C ARG A 427 13.65 -38.95 -25.70
N ASP A 428 14.59 -38.02 -25.53
CA ASP A 428 14.31 -36.59 -25.40
C ASP A 428 13.18 -36.29 -24.40
N ASN A 429 13.26 -36.96 -23.24
CA ASN A 429 12.26 -36.89 -22.17
C ASN A 429 10.81 -37.16 -22.64
N THR A 430 10.66 -38.01 -23.66
CA THR A 430 9.39 -38.26 -24.36
C THR A 430 9.14 -39.75 -24.55
N ILE A 431 7.87 -40.16 -24.42
CA ILE A 431 7.37 -41.50 -24.82
C ILE A 431 6.24 -41.39 -25.83
N PHE A 432 6.08 -42.45 -26.64
CA PHE A 432 5.01 -42.58 -27.64
C PHE A 432 4.19 -43.85 -27.40
N ILE A 433 2.90 -43.66 -27.11
CA ILE A 433 1.94 -44.75 -26.91
C ILE A 433 0.88 -44.66 -27.99
N LYS A 434 0.70 -45.73 -28.76
CA LYS A 434 -0.39 -45.84 -29.71
C LYS A 434 -1.47 -46.77 -29.17
N VAL A 435 -2.72 -46.37 -29.37
CA VAL A 435 -3.88 -47.22 -29.19
C VAL A 435 -4.55 -47.46 -30.53
N ILE A 436 -5.01 -48.69 -30.74
CA ILE A 436 -5.77 -49.11 -31.90
C ILE A 436 -6.99 -49.87 -31.39
N VAL A 437 -8.18 -49.42 -31.79
CA VAL A 437 -9.42 -50.16 -31.58
C VAL A 437 -9.71 -50.97 -32.85
N ASP A 438 -9.71 -52.29 -32.71
CA ASP A 438 -9.98 -53.23 -33.79
C ASP A 438 -11.50 -53.43 -33.94
N PHE A 439 -12.05 -52.79 -34.97
CA PHE A 439 -13.43 -52.91 -35.41
C PHE A 439 -13.65 -54.12 -36.33
N ASN A 440 -13.13 -55.29 -35.93
CA ASN A 440 -13.24 -56.56 -36.65
C ASN A 440 -12.71 -56.47 -38.10
N ASN A 441 -11.54 -55.85 -38.28
CA ASN A 441 -10.93 -55.60 -39.59
C ASN A 441 -11.76 -54.76 -40.59
N MET A 442 -12.78 -54.01 -40.13
CA MET A 442 -13.47 -53.06 -41.00
C MET A 442 -12.51 -51.94 -41.46
N SER A 443 -12.58 -51.60 -42.74
CA SER A 443 -11.86 -50.46 -43.31
C SER A 443 -12.20 -49.18 -42.55
N LYS A 444 -11.19 -48.37 -42.24
CA LYS A 444 -11.35 -47.07 -41.55
C LYS A 444 -12.37 -46.16 -42.22
N ARG A 445 -12.47 -46.22 -43.54
CA ARG A 445 -13.43 -45.42 -44.34
C ARG A 445 -14.89 -45.89 -44.19
N LEU A 446 -15.09 -47.17 -43.83
CA LEU A 446 -16.41 -47.74 -43.62
C LEU A 446 -16.92 -47.55 -42.19
N LEU A 447 -16.05 -47.19 -41.23
CA LEU A 447 -16.44 -47.07 -39.83
C LEU A 447 -17.59 -46.07 -39.62
N GLN A 448 -17.55 -44.93 -40.30
CA GLN A 448 -18.64 -43.95 -40.22
C GLN A 448 -19.96 -44.54 -40.75
N TYR A 449 -19.93 -45.25 -41.87
CA TYR A 449 -21.10 -45.88 -42.45
C TYR A 449 -21.64 -47.00 -41.56
N ALA A 450 -20.79 -47.95 -41.20
CA ALA A 450 -21.15 -49.14 -40.41
C ALA A 450 -21.70 -48.79 -39.02
N LEU A 451 -21.13 -47.78 -38.36
CA LEU A 451 -21.61 -47.32 -37.04
C LEU A 451 -22.93 -46.54 -37.10
N SER A 452 -23.35 -46.11 -38.30
CA SER A 452 -24.61 -45.37 -38.52
C SER A 452 -25.73 -46.22 -39.11
N LEU A 453 -25.47 -47.51 -39.38
CA LEU A 453 -26.49 -48.41 -39.94
C LEU A 453 -27.64 -48.58 -38.96
N ASN A 454 -28.86 -48.64 -39.50
CA ASN A 454 -30.06 -48.80 -38.70
C ASN A 454 -30.01 -50.12 -37.90
N PRO A 455 -29.96 -50.07 -36.56
CA PRO A 455 -29.84 -51.26 -35.73
C PRO A 455 -31.07 -52.17 -35.82
N GLY A 456 -32.21 -51.68 -36.33
CA GLY A 456 -33.42 -52.47 -36.58
C GLY A 456 -33.34 -53.39 -37.80
N LEU A 457 -32.31 -53.26 -38.64
CA LEU A 457 -32.06 -54.19 -39.74
C LEU A 457 -31.40 -55.48 -39.22
N THR A 458 -31.69 -56.62 -39.83
CA THR A 458 -31.02 -57.87 -39.46
C THR A 458 -29.51 -57.77 -39.71
N ILE A 459 -28.71 -58.48 -38.91
CA ILE A 459 -27.25 -58.52 -39.03
C ILE A 459 -26.83 -58.90 -40.47
N SER A 460 -27.55 -59.83 -41.11
CA SER A 460 -27.28 -60.23 -42.50
C SER A 460 -27.47 -59.10 -43.51
N ILE A 461 -28.50 -58.27 -43.35
CA ILE A 461 -28.76 -57.11 -44.21
C ILE A 461 -27.68 -56.06 -43.98
N GLN A 462 -27.37 -55.74 -42.72
CA GLN A 462 -26.33 -54.78 -42.38
C GLN A 462 -24.96 -55.21 -42.96
N GLN A 463 -24.60 -56.48 -42.85
CA GLN A 463 -23.36 -57.03 -43.43
C GLN A 463 -23.35 -56.93 -44.96
N THR A 464 -24.47 -57.21 -45.61
CA THR A 464 -24.60 -57.08 -47.08
C THR A 464 -24.39 -55.62 -47.50
N MET A 465 -24.99 -54.67 -46.78
CA MET A 465 -24.82 -53.23 -47.05
C MET A 465 -23.37 -52.78 -46.86
N ILE A 466 -22.69 -53.24 -45.80
CA ILE A 466 -21.26 -52.97 -45.58
C ILE A 466 -20.40 -53.53 -46.72
N GLN A 467 -20.69 -54.76 -47.17
CA GLN A 467 -19.95 -55.38 -48.28
C GLN A 467 -20.15 -54.65 -49.61
N GLN A 468 -21.38 -54.25 -49.93
CA GLN A 468 -21.70 -53.46 -51.13
C GLN A 468 -20.99 -52.11 -51.12
N GLU A 469 -20.99 -51.43 -49.97
CA GLU A 469 -20.30 -50.15 -49.82
C GLU A 469 -18.77 -50.32 -49.92
N ASN A 470 -18.22 -51.41 -49.37
CA ASN A 470 -16.79 -51.72 -49.55
C ASN A 470 -16.43 -51.91 -51.04
N GLN A 471 -17.21 -52.70 -51.77
CA GLN A 471 -17.02 -52.91 -53.20
C GLN A 471 -17.13 -51.61 -54.01
N ARG A 472 -18.11 -50.75 -53.68
CA ARG A 472 -18.27 -49.44 -54.30
C ARG A 472 -17.04 -48.56 -54.07
N GLN A 473 -16.49 -48.54 -52.86
CA GLN A 473 -15.28 -47.77 -52.54
C GLN A 473 -14.03 -48.32 -53.23
N GLU A 474 -13.88 -49.64 -53.32
CA GLU A 474 -12.79 -50.28 -54.07
C GLU A 474 -12.84 -49.92 -55.57
N GLN A 475 -14.04 -49.90 -56.17
CA GLN A 475 -14.24 -49.47 -57.57
C GLN A 475 -13.91 -47.99 -57.79
N VAL A 476 -14.25 -47.10 -56.85
CA VAL A 476 -13.89 -45.68 -56.91
C VAL A 476 -12.38 -45.48 -56.75
N LEU A 477 -11.72 -46.28 -55.92
CA LEU A 477 -10.26 -46.24 -55.76
C LEU A 477 -9.54 -46.74 -57.03
N ALA A 478 -10.08 -47.79 -57.66
CA ALA A 478 -9.56 -48.34 -58.90
C ALA A 478 -9.72 -47.37 -60.09
N SER A 479 -10.86 -46.67 -60.19
CA SER A 479 -11.10 -45.68 -61.26
C SER A 479 -10.29 -44.39 -61.09
N SER A 480 -10.02 -43.98 -59.85
CA SER A 480 -9.13 -42.83 -59.56
C SER A 480 -7.66 -43.14 -59.84
N THR A 481 -7.21 -44.39 -59.69
CA THR A 481 -5.84 -44.78 -60.08
C THR A 481 -5.66 -44.90 -61.60
N THR A 482 -6.70 -45.29 -62.35
CA THR A 482 -6.64 -45.33 -63.83
C THR A 482 -6.58 -43.93 -64.44
N ASN A 483 -7.30 -42.94 -63.87
CA ASN A 483 -7.27 -41.55 -64.34
C ASN A 483 -5.93 -40.83 -64.07
N VAL A 484 -5.12 -41.28 -63.11
CA VAL A 484 -3.78 -40.72 -62.86
C VAL A 484 -2.77 -41.24 -63.90
N GLN A 485 -2.91 -42.49 -64.35
CA GLN A 485 -2.03 -43.06 -65.39
C GLN A 485 -2.34 -42.53 -66.80
N THR A 486 -3.60 -42.20 -67.12
CA THR A 486 -3.94 -41.53 -68.39
C THR A 486 -3.55 -40.05 -68.43
N ASN A 487 -3.46 -39.37 -67.28
CA ASN A 487 -2.96 -38.00 -67.24
C ASN A 487 -1.43 -37.90 -67.26
N GLN A 488 -0.69 -38.90 -66.75
CA GLN A 488 0.78 -38.94 -66.90
C GLN A 488 1.24 -39.24 -68.33
N SER A 489 0.45 -39.99 -69.11
CA SER A 489 0.76 -40.27 -70.53
C SER A 489 0.41 -39.11 -71.48
N MET A 490 -0.35 -38.11 -71.04
CA MET A 490 -0.60 -36.89 -71.81
C MET A 490 0.43 -35.77 -71.55
N THR A 491 1.19 -35.82 -70.46
CA THR A 491 2.28 -34.84 -70.21
C THR A 491 3.65 -35.26 -70.75
N GLU A 492 3.80 -36.48 -71.30
CA GLU A 492 5.03 -36.91 -71.99
C GLU A 492 4.99 -36.70 -73.52
N ASN A 493 3.91 -36.11 -74.05
CA ASN A 493 3.74 -35.82 -75.49
C ASN A 493 3.53 -34.33 -75.82
N LEU A 494 4.01 -33.43 -74.96
CA LEU A 494 4.19 -32.00 -75.20
C LEU A 494 5.59 -31.61 -74.73
#